data_AF-A0A847FXR7-F1
#
_entry.id   AF-A0A847FXR7-F1
#
_cell.length_a   1.000
_cell.length_b   1.000
_cell.length_c   1.000
_cell.angle_alpha   90.00
_cell.angle_beta   90.00
_cell.angle_gamma   90.00
#
_symmetry.space_group_name_H-M   'P 1'
#
loop_
_entity.id
_entity.type
_entity.pdbx_description
1 polymer ?
#
loop_
_entity_poly.entity_id
_entity_poly.type
_entity_poly.pdbx_seq_one_letter_code
_entity_poly.pdbx_strand_id
1 'polypeptide(L)'
;MYVLHGTWHDGQFFFWGETNERAPRPRGRKPRIPTHPNAAPEAMLRAALEELAPGGAWINAAPARHTALLPSTAGGPCLPPWLAAGDEVDGPGDGPRLAPWQVDGLALDLLAAMDLLVTLPAGKSQRWGADLRYWSVAAKLGLELLARQKYLPGMVEEQGQIRGAWLPILSDPEGAERLGALARAMPPACRAIFPPAVVPEPGGAPQPHTLLDGFLRHLVDRAARAWGCDALDRRRKAPEGLVGAWWSALWSDDGRIELPTAQRPALARFYGDWQAWVGQLQSEAEAPFRVCFRLEPPVVDPETGQVRSAEWQVRYLLQASDDPSLLVPVEQVWSSRGGALQVLNRRFEGAQERLLAGLGLAARLFPPIMKSLRAARPQSCPLTVDEAYAFLREVGALLKGSGFGVLVPPWWDKPGARLGVRARARTEASAVGRGILSLDTVVEFDWELALGDQPLSREEFERLAALKMPLVQVRGQWVLLQPEQIEAAIAFWEKKKKLAEMPLRDALGLVLGAADEVEGLPLQEVEAAGGLDELLGQLKAGERLEPLDPPSGLNGEMRPYQVRGYSWLA
;
A
#
# COMPACT_ATOMS: atom_id res chain seq x y z
N MET A 1 4.75 29.18 -22.72
CA MET A 1 5.12 27.95 -21.98
C MET A 1 5.00 28.26 -20.51
N TYR A 2 4.71 27.28 -19.66
CA TYR A 2 4.58 27.51 -18.23
C TYR A 2 5.05 26.32 -17.40
N VAL A 3 5.41 26.59 -16.15
CA VAL A 3 5.60 25.61 -15.08
C VAL A 3 4.63 25.91 -13.95
N LEU A 4 4.00 24.88 -13.40
CA LEU A 4 3.07 25.02 -12.28
C LEU A 4 3.73 24.54 -11.00
N HIS A 5 3.36 25.22 -9.93
CA HIS A 5 3.88 25.07 -8.59
C HIS A 5 2.72 24.95 -7.60
N GLY A 6 2.99 24.34 -6.47
CA GLY A 6 1.96 24.13 -5.47
C GLY A 6 2.54 23.79 -4.12
N THR A 7 1.96 24.36 -3.08
CA THR A 7 2.32 23.98 -1.72
C THR A 7 1.19 24.13 -0.72
N TRP A 8 1.28 23.32 0.32
CA TRP A 8 0.45 23.45 1.51
C TRP A 8 0.89 24.65 2.34
N HIS A 9 -0.05 25.52 2.69
CA HIS A 9 0.19 26.67 3.57
C HIS A 9 -1.10 27.06 4.30
N ASP A 10 -1.02 27.16 5.63
CA ASP A 10 -2.08 27.74 6.49
C ASP A 10 -3.51 27.21 6.22
N GLY A 11 -3.66 25.88 6.18
CA GLY A 11 -4.98 25.26 6.01
C GLY A 11 -5.45 25.14 4.55
N GLN A 12 -4.70 25.66 3.58
CA GLN A 12 -5.07 25.63 2.15
C GLN A 12 -3.91 25.15 1.28
N PHE A 13 -4.24 24.71 0.07
CA PHE A 13 -3.23 24.38 -0.94
C PHE A 13 -3.10 25.56 -1.92
N PHE A 14 -1.96 26.24 -1.90
CA PHE A 14 -1.68 27.36 -2.78
C PHE A 14 -1.10 26.86 -4.10
N PHE A 15 -1.80 27.13 -5.20
CA PHE A 15 -1.42 26.74 -6.56
C PHE A 15 -1.05 27.98 -7.39
N TRP A 16 0.13 27.98 -8.00
CA TRP A 16 0.62 29.11 -8.79
C TRP A 16 1.51 28.61 -9.92
N GLY A 17 2.09 29.51 -10.72
CA GLY A 17 2.98 29.11 -11.81
C GLY A 17 3.85 30.22 -12.34
N GLU A 18 4.82 29.84 -13.16
CA GLU A 18 5.69 30.77 -13.89
C GLU A 18 5.49 30.59 -15.39
N THR A 19 5.61 31.68 -16.14
CA THR A 19 5.50 31.73 -17.60
C THR A 19 6.69 32.45 -18.20
N ASN A 20 7.01 32.13 -19.45
CA ASN A 20 8.04 32.83 -20.22
C ASN A 20 7.62 34.27 -20.58
N GLU A 21 6.34 34.63 -20.41
CA GLU A 21 5.83 35.98 -20.62
C GLU A 21 6.13 36.88 -19.42
N ARG A 22 6.88 37.96 -19.65
CA ARG A 22 7.25 38.92 -18.60
C ARG A 22 6.24 40.06 -18.55
N ALA A 23 5.60 40.25 -17.40
CA ALA A 23 4.71 41.37 -17.13
C ALA A 23 5.45 42.72 -17.21
N PRO A 24 4.79 43.77 -17.72
CA PRO A 24 5.39 45.09 -17.84
C PRO A 24 5.76 45.66 -16.46
N ARG A 25 6.93 46.29 -16.37
CA ARG A 25 7.37 46.92 -15.12
C ARG A 25 6.39 48.04 -14.71
N PRO A 26 5.83 48.02 -13.51
CA PRO A 26 4.94 49.09 -13.05
C PRO A 26 5.68 50.43 -13.00
N ARG A 27 5.04 51.49 -13.50
CA ARG A 27 5.56 52.86 -13.42
C ARG A 27 5.28 53.42 -12.02
N GLY A 28 6.32 53.68 -11.22
CA GLY A 28 6.16 54.26 -9.88
C GLY A 28 7.24 53.86 -8.87
N ARG A 29 7.01 54.16 -7.58
CA ARG A 29 7.91 53.80 -6.48
C ARG A 29 7.97 52.28 -6.34
N LYS A 30 9.19 51.72 -6.27
CA LYS A 30 9.37 50.27 -6.08
C LYS A 30 8.76 49.84 -4.73
N PRO A 31 7.83 48.86 -4.72
CA PRO A 31 7.29 48.33 -3.47
C PRO A 31 8.38 47.63 -2.67
N ARG A 32 8.16 47.47 -1.35
CA ARG A 32 9.11 46.79 -0.45
C ARG A 32 9.39 45.34 -0.90
N ILE A 33 8.37 44.66 -1.43
CA ILE A 33 8.49 43.34 -2.05
C ILE A 33 7.92 43.48 -3.47
N PRO A 34 8.72 43.28 -4.53
CA PRO A 34 8.25 43.37 -5.91
C PRO A 34 7.37 42.18 -6.30
N THR A 35 6.43 42.42 -7.22
CA THR A 35 5.66 41.34 -7.86
C THR A 35 6.55 40.53 -8.80
N HIS A 36 6.38 39.21 -8.78
CA HIS A 36 7.08 38.29 -9.66
C HIS A 36 6.71 38.60 -11.12
N PRO A 37 7.67 39.06 -11.95
CA PRO A 37 7.36 39.54 -13.29
C PRO A 37 6.94 38.42 -14.24
N ASN A 38 7.26 37.17 -13.93
CA ASN A 38 6.95 36.01 -14.75
C ASN A 38 5.87 35.12 -14.11
N ALA A 39 5.08 35.64 -13.17
CA ALA A 39 3.98 34.88 -12.58
C ALA A 39 2.89 34.60 -13.61
N ALA A 40 2.43 33.35 -13.68
CA ALA A 40 1.35 32.96 -14.56
C ALA A 40 0.04 33.67 -14.15
N PRO A 41 -0.70 34.27 -15.10
CA PRO A 41 -1.96 34.95 -14.80
C PRO A 41 -3.04 33.93 -14.40
N GLU A 42 -4.03 34.38 -13.63
CA GLU A 42 -5.12 33.53 -13.13
C GLU A 42 -5.83 32.74 -14.23
N ALA A 43 -6.08 33.36 -15.38
CA ALA A 43 -6.72 32.70 -16.52
C ALA A 43 -5.91 31.48 -17.03
N MET A 44 -4.58 31.57 -17.01
CA MET A 44 -3.69 30.46 -17.39
C MET A 44 -3.72 29.35 -16.34
N LEU A 45 -3.75 29.70 -15.05
CA LEU A 45 -3.85 28.74 -13.96
C LEU A 45 -5.17 27.94 -14.02
N ARG A 46 -6.29 28.63 -14.21
CA ARG A 46 -7.61 27.98 -14.34
C ARG A 46 -7.69 27.10 -15.59
N ALA A 47 -7.14 27.55 -16.73
CA ALA A 47 -7.08 26.73 -17.93
C ALA A 47 -6.25 25.44 -17.73
N ALA A 48 -5.13 25.53 -17.00
CA ALA A 48 -4.32 24.37 -16.69
C ALA A 48 -5.03 23.39 -15.71
N LEU A 49 -5.81 23.91 -14.75
CA LEU A 49 -6.63 23.09 -13.87
C LEU A 49 -7.77 22.38 -14.62
N GLU A 50 -8.40 23.03 -15.59
CA GLU A 50 -9.42 22.42 -16.45
C GLU A 50 -8.85 21.30 -17.33
N GLU A 51 -7.62 21.44 -17.81
CA GLU A 51 -6.93 20.38 -18.57
C GLU A 51 -6.64 19.14 -17.69
N LEU A 52 -6.30 19.35 -16.42
CA LEU A 52 -5.85 18.30 -15.49
C LEU A 52 -6.98 17.60 -14.72
N ALA A 53 -7.98 18.37 -14.31
CA ALA A 53 -9.10 17.90 -13.51
C ALA A 53 -10.39 18.57 -14.01
N PRO A 54 -10.89 18.18 -15.21
CA PRO A 54 -12.07 18.80 -15.81
C PRO A 54 -13.27 18.77 -14.86
N GLY A 55 -13.95 19.90 -14.69
CA GLY A 55 -15.12 20.02 -13.81
C GLY A 55 -14.85 19.77 -12.31
N GLY A 56 -13.60 19.84 -11.87
CA GLY A 56 -13.23 19.63 -10.46
C GLY A 56 -13.73 20.73 -9.52
N ALA A 57 -13.71 20.43 -8.21
CA ALA A 57 -14.14 21.38 -7.17
C ALA A 57 -13.29 22.67 -7.08
N TRP A 58 -12.14 22.71 -7.77
CA TRP A 58 -11.24 23.87 -7.87
C TRP A 58 -11.87 25.06 -8.59
N ILE A 59 -13.02 24.92 -9.28
CA ILE A 59 -13.76 26.05 -9.88
C ILE A 59 -14.02 27.16 -8.85
N ASN A 60 -14.27 26.78 -7.59
CA ASN A 60 -14.52 27.71 -6.50
C ASN A 60 -13.25 28.25 -5.83
N ALA A 61 -12.06 27.93 -6.35
CA ALA A 61 -10.79 28.40 -5.80
C ALA A 61 -10.70 29.93 -5.86
N ALA A 62 -10.41 30.54 -4.71
CA ALA A 62 -10.28 31.98 -4.58
C ALA A 62 -8.87 32.43 -5.01
N PRO A 63 -8.73 33.60 -5.66
CA PRO A 63 -7.43 34.21 -5.88
C PRO A 63 -6.73 34.47 -4.54
N ALA A 64 -5.44 34.12 -4.47
CA ALA A 64 -4.61 34.30 -3.29
C ALA A 64 -3.26 34.90 -3.67
N ARG A 65 -2.68 35.66 -2.74
CA ARG A 65 -1.36 36.28 -2.89
C ARG A 65 -0.48 35.88 -1.73
N HIS A 66 0.75 35.47 -2.05
CA HIS A 66 1.75 35.10 -1.07
C HIS A 66 3.11 35.71 -1.39
N THR A 67 4.00 35.70 -0.39
CA THR A 67 5.42 36.01 -0.61
C THR A 67 6.18 34.71 -0.86
N ALA A 68 6.84 34.60 -2.01
CA ALA A 68 7.73 33.49 -2.35
C ALA A 68 9.20 33.91 -2.21
N LEU A 69 10.02 33.06 -1.62
CA LEU A 69 11.47 33.26 -1.55
C LEU A 69 12.14 32.47 -2.69
N LEU A 70 12.56 33.18 -3.75
CA LEU A 70 12.98 32.56 -5.02
C LEU A 70 14.45 32.88 -5.35
N PRO A 71 15.19 31.95 -6.00
CA PRO A 71 16.51 32.23 -6.55
C PRO A 71 16.43 33.42 -7.51
N SER A 72 17.27 34.44 -7.30
CA SER A 72 17.23 35.68 -8.06
C SER A 72 18.64 36.21 -8.35
N THR A 73 18.80 36.82 -9.51
CA THR A 73 19.99 37.58 -9.91
C THR A 73 19.67 39.09 -9.94
N ALA A 74 20.63 39.92 -10.34
CA ALA A 74 20.39 41.34 -10.58
C ALA A 74 19.29 41.61 -11.62
N GLY A 75 19.02 40.66 -12.53
CA GLY A 75 18.03 40.76 -13.60
C GLY A 75 16.59 40.46 -13.17
N GLY A 76 16.40 39.77 -12.05
CA GLY A 76 15.11 39.30 -11.55
C GLY A 76 15.15 37.87 -11.00
N PRO A 77 13.99 37.24 -10.78
CA PRO A 77 13.91 35.85 -10.37
C PRO A 77 14.40 34.94 -11.52
N CYS A 78 15.11 33.86 -11.16
CA CYS A 78 15.63 32.91 -12.11
C CYS A 78 14.53 31.96 -12.58
N LEU A 79 14.32 31.87 -13.89
CA LEU A 79 13.45 30.86 -14.48
C LEU A 79 14.25 29.58 -14.81
N PRO A 80 13.59 28.42 -14.89
CA PRO A 80 14.20 27.22 -15.45
C PRO A 80 14.75 27.47 -16.87
N PRO A 81 15.92 26.93 -17.25
CA PRO A 81 16.54 27.21 -18.56
C PRO A 81 15.65 26.89 -19.77
N TRP A 82 14.77 25.89 -19.65
CA TRP A 82 13.83 25.49 -20.71
C TRP A 82 12.61 26.43 -20.81
N LEU A 83 12.36 27.25 -19.78
CA LEU A 83 11.27 28.23 -19.73
C LEU A 83 11.76 29.66 -20.01
N ALA A 84 13.03 29.96 -19.71
CA ALA A 84 13.64 31.25 -20.00
C ALA A 84 13.64 31.55 -21.51
N ALA A 85 13.31 32.78 -21.89
CA ALA A 85 13.29 33.21 -23.28
C ALA A 85 14.66 33.76 -23.71
N GLY A 86 15.46 32.95 -24.40
CA GLY A 86 16.74 33.36 -25.00
C GLY A 86 17.92 33.45 -24.03
N ASP A 87 19.11 33.75 -24.57
CA ASP A 87 20.38 33.90 -23.84
C ASP A 87 20.30 35.07 -22.84
N GLU A 88 19.64 34.89 -21.70
CA GLU A 88 19.91 35.68 -20.50
C GLU A 88 21.30 35.29 -20.02
N VAL A 89 22.30 35.88 -20.68
CA VAL A 89 23.72 35.81 -20.33
C VAL A 89 23.82 36.22 -18.86
N ASP A 90 24.27 35.28 -18.03
CA ASP A 90 24.81 35.55 -16.71
C ASP A 90 25.82 36.70 -16.86
N GLY A 91 25.38 37.93 -16.58
CA GLY A 91 26.31 39.04 -16.42
C GLY A 91 27.31 38.66 -15.32
N PRO A 92 28.57 39.14 -15.38
CA PRO A 92 29.58 38.79 -14.38
C PRO A 92 29.12 39.33 -13.02
N GLY A 93 28.49 38.48 -12.23
CA GLY A 93 27.80 38.83 -11.02
C GLY A 93 27.81 37.66 -10.06
N ASP A 94 27.74 37.97 -8.77
CA ASP A 94 27.55 37.00 -7.71
C ASP A 94 26.41 36.02 -8.07
N GLY A 95 26.62 34.73 -7.81
CA GLY A 95 25.63 33.68 -8.09
C GLY A 95 24.25 33.95 -7.48
N PRO A 96 23.21 33.18 -7.88
CA PRO A 96 21.84 33.44 -7.49
C PRO A 96 21.68 33.47 -5.96
N ARG A 97 20.94 34.46 -5.47
CA ARG A 97 20.60 34.62 -4.05
C ARG A 97 19.09 34.56 -3.86
N LEU A 98 18.65 34.10 -2.70
CA LEU A 98 17.23 34.08 -2.36
C LEU A 98 16.71 35.50 -2.15
N ALA A 99 15.68 35.90 -2.90
CA ALA A 99 15.01 37.18 -2.77
C ALA A 99 13.48 37.02 -2.69
N PRO A 100 12.78 37.88 -1.92
CA PRO A 100 11.33 37.78 -1.76
C PRO A 100 10.60 38.41 -2.95
N TRP A 101 9.57 37.71 -3.43
CA TRP A 101 8.69 38.15 -4.52
C TRP A 101 7.22 37.94 -4.15
N GLN A 102 6.33 38.86 -4.53
CA GLN A 102 4.88 38.62 -4.45
C GLN A 102 4.46 37.75 -5.63
N VAL A 103 3.80 36.63 -5.33
CA VAL A 103 3.24 35.71 -6.32
C VAL A 103 1.72 35.65 -6.17
N ASP A 104 1.03 35.73 -7.31
CA ASP A 104 -0.41 35.56 -7.39
C ASP A 104 -0.72 34.11 -7.80
N GLY A 105 -1.77 33.55 -7.23
CA GLY A 105 -2.19 32.17 -7.49
C GLY A 105 -3.62 31.90 -7.01
N LEU A 106 -3.94 30.64 -6.83
CA LEU A 106 -5.25 30.14 -6.40
C LEU A 106 -5.11 29.39 -5.07
N ALA A 107 -6.00 29.67 -4.12
CA ALA A 107 -6.15 28.88 -2.91
C ALA A 107 -7.19 27.78 -3.15
N LEU A 108 -6.74 26.54 -3.16
CA LEU A 108 -7.58 25.36 -3.31
C LEU A 108 -7.95 24.81 -1.93
N ASP A 109 -9.23 24.46 -1.77
CA ASP A 109 -9.65 23.56 -0.69
C ASP A 109 -8.89 22.23 -0.80
N LEU A 110 -8.66 21.58 0.32
CA LEU A 110 -7.79 20.42 0.39
C LEU A 110 -8.31 19.22 -0.40
N LEU A 111 -9.63 19.04 -0.51
CA LEU A 111 -10.21 17.97 -1.33
C LEU A 111 -10.08 18.29 -2.82
N ALA A 112 -10.30 19.55 -3.21
CA ALA A 112 -10.06 20.00 -4.58
C ALA A 112 -8.58 19.87 -4.98
N ALA A 113 -7.68 20.17 -4.05
CA ALA A 113 -6.24 19.98 -4.24
C ALA A 113 -5.88 18.49 -4.33
N MET A 114 -6.50 17.63 -3.52
CA MET A 114 -6.27 16.19 -3.58
C MET A 114 -6.68 15.62 -4.94
N ASP A 115 -7.84 16.00 -5.49
CA ASP A 115 -8.28 15.57 -6.82
C ASP A 115 -7.23 15.91 -7.88
N LEU A 116 -6.71 17.14 -7.87
CA LEU A 116 -5.61 17.56 -8.73
C LEU A 116 -4.33 16.74 -8.50
N LEU A 117 -3.91 16.59 -7.25
CA LEU A 117 -2.63 15.97 -6.91
C LEU A 117 -2.58 14.49 -7.29
N VAL A 118 -3.72 13.80 -7.26
CA VAL A 118 -3.83 12.38 -7.62
C VAL A 118 -3.85 12.18 -9.13
N THR A 119 -4.42 13.11 -9.90
CA THR A 119 -4.44 13.05 -11.37
C THR A 119 -3.10 13.41 -12.02
N LEU A 120 -2.15 13.98 -11.27
CA LEU A 120 -0.83 14.31 -11.80
C LEU A 120 -0.10 13.07 -12.34
N PRO A 121 0.30 13.06 -13.63
CA PRO A 121 0.96 11.92 -14.24
C PRO A 121 2.34 11.68 -13.62
N ALA A 122 2.70 10.41 -13.43
CA ALA A 122 3.99 10.01 -12.86
C ALA A 122 5.20 10.30 -13.77
N GLY A 123 4.96 10.68 -15.03
CA GLY A 123 5.99 10.97 -16.02
C GLY A 123 6.79 12.25 -15.73
N LYS A 124 8.01 12.33 -16.29
CA LYS A 124 8.87 13.53 -16.22
C LYS A 124 8.32 14.63 -17.14
N SER A 125 7.28 15.34 -16.71
CA SER A 125 6.75 16.51 -17.44
C SER A 125 7.34 17.81 -16.89
N GLN A 126 8.02 18.57 -17.73
CA GLN A 126 8.59 19.88 -17.36
C GLN A 126 7.50 20.89 -16.92
N ARG A 127 6.23 20.69 -17.29
CA ARG A 127 5.11 21.56 -16.88
C ARG A 127 4.82 21.56 -15.38
N TRP A 128 5.25 20.55 -14.63
CA TRP A 128 5.00 20.46 -13.18
C TRP A 128 6.31 20.54 -12.41
N GLY A 129 6.37 21.49 -11.48
CA GLY A 129 7.48 21.68 -10.56
C GLY A 129 7.68 20.47 -9.65
N ALA A 130 8.89 20.36 -9.09
CA ALA A 130 9.24 19.29 -8.16
C ALA A 130 8.34 19.28 -6.91
N ASP A 131 7.87 20.45 -6.50
CA ASP A 131 6.94 20.69 -5.40
C ASP A 131 5.56 20.05 -5.64
N LEU A 132 4.92 20.27 -6.80
CA LEU A 132 3.65 19.62 -7.12
C LEU A 132 3.77 18.10 -7.16
N ARG A 133 4.86 17.59 -7.74
CA ARG A 133 5.12 16.14 -7.78
C ARG A 133 5.33 15.56 -6.39
N TYR A 134 6.03 16.28 -5.53
CA TYR A 134 6.21 15.90 -4.14
C TYR A 134 4.86 15.82 -3.41
N TRP A 135 4.02 16.85 -3.54
CA TRP A 135 2.69 16.86 -2.93
C TRP A 135 1.75 15.80 -3.52
N SER A 136 1.92 15.41 -4.79
CA SER A 136 1.22 14.25 -5.38
C SER A 136 1.54 12.96 -4.62
N VAL A 137 2.81 12.72 -4.32
CA VAL A 137 3.23 11.54 -3.53
C VAL A 137 2.69 11.63 -2.11
N ALA A 138 2.76 12.80 -1.47
CA ALA A 138 2.21 13.00 -0.12
C ALA A 138 0.68 12.78 -0.07
N ALA A 139 -0.06 13.25 -1.07
CA ALA A 139 -1.51 13.05 -1.17
C ALA A 139 -1.86 11.57 -1.35
N LYS A 140 -1.10 10.83 -2.17
CA LYS A 140 -1.25 9.37 -2.33
C LYS A 140 -0.97 8.61 -1.03
N LEU A 141 0.00 9.05 -0.24
CA LEU A 141 0.21 8.52 1.12
C LEU A 141 -1.01 8.79 2.02
N GLY A 142 -1.57 10.00 1.98
CA GLY A 142 -2.80 10.32 2.72
C GLY A 142 -3.98 9.41 2.34
N LEU A 143 -4.17 9.17 1.04
CA LEU A 143 -5.17 8.22 0.54
C LEU A 143 -4.90 6.77 0.99
N GLU A 144 -3.65 6.35 1.01
CA GLU A 144 -3.27 5.02 1.52
C GLU A 144 -3.64 4.88 3.00
N LEU A 145 -3.41 5.91 3.83
CA LEU A 145 -3.80 5.90 5.24
C LEU A 145 -5.33 5.78 5.39
N LEU A 146 -6.09 6.53 4.60
CA LEU A 146 -7.56 6.46 4.58
C LEU A 146 -8.05 5.09 4.15
N ALA A 147 -7.50 4.54 3.06
CA ALA A 147 -7.86 3.22 2.52
C ALA A 147 -7.54 2.08 3.50
N ARG A 148 -6.42 2.20 4.23
CA ARG A 148 -6.01 1.24 5.27
C ARG A 148 -6.68 1.49 6.62
N GLN A 149 -7.57 2.47 6.73
CA GLN A 149 -8.24 2.86 7.98
C GLN A 149 -7.24 3.21 9.12
N LYS A 150 -6.08 3.76 8.75
CA LYS A 150 -5.02 4.18 9.69
C LYS A 150 -5.25 5.61 10.19
N TYR A 151 -6.39 5.83 10.85
CA TYR A 151 -6.73 7.10 11.47
C TYR A 151 -7.67 6.89 12.65
N LEU A 152 -7.71 7.83 13.59
CA LEU A 152 -8.52 7.73 14.81
C LEU A 152 -9.30 9.02 15.09
N PRO A 153 -10.45 8.93 15.77
CA PRO A 153 -11.14 10.10 16.28
C PRO A 153 -10.31 10.70 17.41
N GLY A 154 -10.03 11.99 17.31
CA GLY A 154 -9.10 12.67 18.20
C GLY A 154 -9.51 14.08 18.55
N MET A 155 -8.59 14.74 19.25
CA MET A 155 -8.71 16.13 19.64
C MET A 155 -7.40 16.84 19.38
N VAL A 156 -7.50 18.11 19.03
CA VAL A 156 -6.35 18.95 18.70
C VAL A 156 -6.49 20.30 19.37
N GLU A 157 -5.38 20.84 19.86
CA GLU A 157 -5.34 22.20 20.38
C GLU A 157 -4.84 23.15 19.28
N GLU A 158 -5.70 24.07 18.87
CA GLU A 158 -5.40 25.10 17.88
C GLU A 158 -5.81 26.46 18.42
N GLN A 159 -4.87 27.41 18.45
CA GLN A 159 -5.08 28.76 18.99
C GLN A 159 -5.66 28.77 20.41
N GLY A 160 -5.25 27.81 21.26
CA GLY A 160 -5.74 27.66 22.64
C GLY A 160 -7.16 27.09 22.77
N GLN A 161 -7.72 26.53 21.69
CA GLN A 161 -9.02 25.87 21.69
C GLN A 161 -8.88 24.39 21.33
N ILE A 162 -9.51 23.52 22.11
CA ILE A 162 -9.58 22.09 21.82
C ILE A 162 -10.70 21.85 20.81
N ARG A 163 -10.36 21.20 19.69
CA ARG A 163 -11.26 20.86 18.59
C ARG A 163 -11.26 19.36 18.36
N GLY A 164 -12.40 18.80 17.93
CA GLY A 164 -12.47 17.43 17.44
C GLY A 164 -11.83 17.32 16.06
N ALA A 165 -10.98 16.32 15.85
CA ALA A 165 -10.32 16.06 14.56
C ALA A 165 -10.09 14.56 14.33
N TRP A 166 -10.09 14.12 13.07
CA TRP A 166 -9.60 12.80 12.69
C TRP A 166 -8.10 12.87 12.45
N LEU A 167 -7.35 12.01 13.12
CA LEU A 167 -5.89 12.06 13.15
C LEU A 167 -5.29 10.83 12.47
N PRO A 168 -4.32 10.99 11.56
CA PRO A 168 -3.62 9.85 10.98
C PRO A 168 -2.80 9.11 12.03
N ILE A 169 -2.71 7.79 11.88
CA ILE A 169 -1.82 6.94 12.67
C ILE A 169 -0.58 6.67 11.82
N LEU A 170 0.53 7.32 12.19
CA LEU A 170 1.83 7.23 11.50
C LEU A 170 2.91 6.55 12.33
N SER A 171 2.52 5.98 13.47
CA SER A 171 3.45 5.51 14.50
C SER A 171 4.04 4.14 14.20
N ASP A 172 3.53 3.42 13.20
CA ASP A 172 4.13 2.15 12.81
C ASP A 172 5.50 2.36 12.14
N PRO A 173 6.47 1.44 12.30
CA PRO A 173 7.83 1.62 11.80
C PRO A 173 7.92 1.94 10.29
N GLU A 174 7.07 1.29 9.48
CA GLU A 174 6.99 1.52 8.04
C GLU A 174 6.48 2.94 7.74
N GLY A 175 5.41 3.37 8.43
CA GLY A 175 4.88 4.73 8.36
C GLY A 175 5.92 5.79 8.74
N ALA A 176 6.64 5.58 9.85
CA ALA A 176 7.68 6.49 10.33
C ALA A 176 8.86 6.58 9.35
N GLU A 177 9.31 5.47 8.79
CA GLU A 177 10.38 5.45 7.79
C GLU A 177 9.98 6.20 6.51
N ARG A 178 8.76 5.93 6.00
CA ARG A 178 8.22 6.61 4.81
C ARG A 178 8.08 8.11 5.04
N LEU A 179 7.57 8.52 6.20
CA LEU A 179 7.44 9.94 6.57
C LEU A 179 8.83 10.61 6.64
N GLY A 180 9.81 9.95 7.26
CA GLY A 180 11.18 10.42 7.30
C GLY A 180 11.83 10.52 5.92
N ALA A 181 11.56 9.57 5.02
CA ALA A 181 12.02 9.60 3.64
C ALA A 181 11.43 10.78 2.86
N LEU A 182 10.11 11.01 2.97
CA LEU A 182 9.45 12.15 2.35
C LEU A 182 9.97 13.49 2.91
N ALA A 183 10.10 13.60 4.23
CA ALA A 183 10.63 14.81 4.85
C ALA A 183 12.06 15.15 4.38
N ARG A 184 12.93 14.14 4.20
CA ARG A 184 14.28 14.33 3.64
C ARG A 184 14.27 14.68 2.16
N ALA A 185 13.32 14.13 1.40
CA ALA A 185 13.18 14.36 -0.04
C ALA A 185 12.41 15.65 -0.39
N MET A 186 11.85 16.36 0.62
CA MET A 186 11.02 17.54 0.38
C MET A 186 11.79 18.63 -0.38
N PRO A 187 11.32 19.00 -1.59
CA PRO A 187 11.92 20.09 -2.36
C PRO A 187 11.88 21.41 -1.56
N PRO A 188 12.96 22.22 -1.58
CA PRO A 188 12.97 23.52 -0.91
C PRO A 188 11.83 24.46 -1.36
N ALA A 189 11.39 24.32 -2.62
CA ALA A 189 10.26 25.07 -3.18
C ALA A 189 8.95 24.88 -2.39
N CYS A 190 8.70 23.70 -1.80
CA CYS A 190 7.53 23.46 -0.95
C CYS A 190 7.51 24.37 0.29
N ARG A 191 8.68 24.82 0.75
CA ARG A 191 8.86 25.58 1.99
C ARG A 191 9.13 27.06 1.74
N ALA A 192 9.04 27.50 0.48
CA ALA A 192 9.43 28.84 0.04
C ALA A 192 8.27 29.86 0.08
N ILE A 193 7.06 29.44 0.46
CA ILE A 193 5.85 30.28 0.50
C ILE A 193 5.55 30.76 1.91
N PHE A 194 5.31 32.07 2.04
CA PHE A 194 5.08 32.78 3.29
C PHE A 194 3.82 33.65 3.22
N PRO A 195 3.31 34.12 4.37
CA PRO A 195 2.20 35.06 4.40
C PRO A 195 2.45 36.32 3.56
N PRO A 196 1.40 36.95 3.01
CA PRO A 196 1.53 38.12 2.15
C PRO A 196 2.21 39.29 2.86
N ALA A 197 2.97 40.08 2.10
CA ALA A 197 3.66 41.30 2.55
C ALA A 197 4.68 41.14 3.70
N VAL A 198 4.92 39.93 4.21
CA VAL A 198 5.99 39.62 5.15
C VAL A 198 7.30 39.47 4.39
N VAL A 199 8.40 40.07 4.87
CA VAL A 199 9.74 39.83 4.34
C VAL A 199 10.30 38.62 5.10
N PRO A 200 10.38 37.43 4.48
CA PRO A 200 10.85 36.24 5.17
C PRO A 200 12.35 36.33 5.45
N GLU A 201 12.75 35.93 6.65
CA GLU A 201 14.15 35.60 6.94
C GLU A 201 14.46 34.21 6.36
N PRO A 202 15.65 33.96 5.79
CA PRO A 202 16.00 32.66 5.20
C PRO A 202 15.87 31.48 6.18
N GLY A 203 15.98 31.71 7.49
CA GLY A 203 15.77 30.70 8.54
C GLY A 203 14.32 30.47 8.95
N GLY A 204 13.37 31.28 8.47
CA GLY A 204 11.94 31.21 8.84
C GLY A 204 11.12 30.17 8.09
N ALA A 205 11.72 29.42 7.16
CA ALA A 205 11.02 28.39 6.40
C ALA A 205 10.54 27.25 7.32
N PRO A 206 9.28 26.79 7.20
CA PRO A 206 8.74 25.74 8.05
C PRO A 206 9.59 24.47 7.94
N GLN A 207 9.71 23.70 9.01
CA GLN A 207 10.46 22.44 8.95
C GLN A 207 9.72 21.40 8.08
N PRO A 208 10.42 20.55 7.33
CA PRO A 208 9.77 19.57 6.44
C PRO A 208 8.78 18.66 7.16
N HIS A 209 9.14 18.19 8.36
CA HIS A 209 8.27 17.33 9.16
C HIS A 209 6.98 18.04 9.58
N THR A 210 7.08 19.30 10.03
CA THR A 210 5.91 20.10 10.44
C THR A 210 4.96 20.34 9.28
N LEU A 211 5.49 20.63 8.09
CA LEU A 211 4.66 20.91 6.91
C LEU A 211 3.97 19.65 6.40
N LEU A 212 4.69 18.53 6.38
CA LEU A 212 4.16 17.24 5.93
C LEU A 212 3.12 16.67 6.91
N ASP A 213 3.40 16.71 8.22
CA ASP A 213 2.46 16.31 9.27
C ASP A 213 1.18 17.15 9.22
N GLY A 214 1.33 18.47 9.12
CA GLY A 214 0.21 19.40 8.97
C GLY A 214 -0.65 19.06 7.75
N PHE A 215 -0.04 18.83 6.59
CA PHE A 215 -0.76 18.45 5.37
C PHE A 215 -1.51 17.12 5.53
N LEU A 216 -0.84 16.05 5.98
CA LEU A 216 -1.45 14.73 6.12
C LEU A 216 -2.58 14.73 7.14
N ARG A 217 -2.41 15.43 8.26
CA ARG A 217 -3.43 15.56 9.30
C ARG A 217 -4.68 16.27 8.77
N HIS A 218 -4.52 17.39 8.08
CA HIS A 218 -5.68 18.10 7.53
C HIS A 218 -6.33 17.32 6.39
N LEU A 219 -5.54 16.63 5.55
CA LEU A 219 -6.06 15.85 4.43
C LEU A 219 -6.94 14.71 4.94
N VAL A 220 -6.44 13.96 5.92
CA VAL A 220 -7.18 12.86 6.55
C VAL A 220 -8.42 13.37 7.28
N ASP A 221 -8.31 14.49 8.02
CA ASP A 221 -9.45 15.10 8.70
C ASP A 221 -10.57 15.52 7.74
N ARG A 222 -10.23 16.28 6.69
CA ARG A 222 -11.19 16.74 5.68
C ARG A 222 -11.83 15.58 4.92
N ALA A 223 -11.02 14.60 4.50
CA ALA A 223 -11.52 13.44 3.76
C ALA A 223 -12.42 12.56 4.62
N ALA A 224 -12.04 12.28 5.87
CA ALA A 224 -12.84 11.47 6.78
C ALA A 224 -14.21 12.10 7.05
N ARG A 225 -14.27 13.43 7.25
CA ARG A 225 -15.53 14.16 7.40
C ARG A 225 -16.37 14.11 6.13
N ALA A 226 -15.79 14.48 4.99
CA ALA A 226 -16.52 14.59 3.74
C ALA A 226 -17.09 13.25 3.26
N TRP A 227 -16.32 12.16 3.39
CA TRP A 227 -16.74 10.84 2.91
C TRP A 227 -17.49 10.03 3.97
N GLY A 228 -17.22 10.26 5.25
CA GLY A 228 -17.83 9.50 6.34
C GLY A 228 -19.22 9.99 6.74
N CYS A 229 -19.53 11.27 6.55
CA CYS A 229 -20.81 11.87 6.96
C CYS A 229 -22.04 11.17 6.35
N ASP A 230 -21.95 10.73 5.09
CA ASP A 230 -23.06 10.06 4.42
C ASP A 230 -23.29 8.61 4.90
N ALA A 231 -22.27 7.99 5.48
CA ALA A 231 -22.32 6.63 6.02
C ALA A 231 -22.85 6.58 7.47
N LEU A 232 -23.02 7.72 8.14
CA LEU A 232 -23.53 7.77 9.50
C LEU A 232 -25.00 7.36 9.57
N ASP A 233 -25.32 6.38 10.42
CA ASP A 233 -26.72 6.03 10.71
C ASP A 233 -27.39 7.20 11.44
N ARG A 234 -28.13 8.00 10.67
CA ARG A 234 -28.87 9.18 11.13
C ARG A 234 -29.90 8.86 12.22
N ARG A 235 -30.23 7.58 12.45
CA ARG A 235 -31.14 7.14 13.51
C ARG A 235 -30.46 7.02 14.88
N ARG A 236 -29.12 6.92 14.94
CA ARG A 236 -28.38 6.92 16.21
C ARG A 236 -28.33 8.33 16.78
N LYS A 237 -28.87 8.51 17.97
CA LYS A 237 -28.67 9.74 18.76
C LYS A 237 -27.22 9.78 19.25
N ALA A 238 -26.57 10.92 19.08
CA ALA A 238 -25.28 11.18 19.70
C ALA A 238 -25.40 11.02 21.23
N PRO A 239 -24.34 10.58 21.93
CA PRO A 239 -24.30 10.61 23.39
C PRO A 239 -24.62 12.01 23.93
N GLU A 240 -25.10 12.11 25.17
CA GLU A 240 -25.33 13.43 25.80
C GLU A 240 -24.05 13.96 26.47
N GLY A 241 -23.99 15.28 26.69
CA GLY A 241 -22.91 15.94 27.42
C GLY A 241 -21.60 16.07 26.62
N LEU A 242 -20.47 16.05 27.34
CA LEU A 242 -19.11 16.27 26.81
C LEU A 242 -18.78 15.34 25.62
N VAL A 243 -19.07 14.04 25.76
CA VAL A 243 -18.79 13.04 24.73
C VAL A 243 -19.66 13.27 23.49
N GLY A 244 -20.90 13.71 23.68
CA GLY A 244 -21.79 14.12 22.60
C GLY A 244 -21.28 15.31 21.81
N ALA A 245 -20.84 16.35 22.52
CA ALA A 245 -20.28 17.54 21.90
C ALA A 245 -18.99 17.22 21.12
N TRP A 246 -18.11 16.38 21.67
CA TRP A 246 -16.92 15.90 20.95
C TRP A 246 -17.29 15.06 19.73
N TRP A 247 -18.25 14.12 19.86
CA TRP A 247 -18.73 13.32 18.74
C TRP A 247 -19.28 14.18 17.60
N SER A 248 -20.13 15.16 17.90
CA SER A 248 -20.65 16.10 16.90
C SER A 248 -19.54 16.94 16.27
N ALA A 249 -18.56 17.37 17.06
CA ALA A 249 -17.42 18.13 16.58
C ALA A 249 -16.52 17.33 15.62
N LEU A 250 -16.44 16.00 15.73
CA LEU A 250 -15.70 15.17 14.76
C LEU A 250 -16.30 15.18 13.35
N TRP A 251 -17.54 15.65 13.20
CA TRP A 251 -18.26 15.69 11.92
C TRP A 251 -18.63 17.11 11.47
N SER A 252 -18.40 18.14 12.31
CA SER A 252 -18.61 19.54 11.92
C SER A 252 -17.51 20.04 10.97
N ASP A 253 -17.74 21.10 10.22
CA ASP A 253 -16.71 21.63 9.31
C ASP A 253 -15.53 22.27 10.05
N ASP A 254 -15.78 22.86 11.23
CA ASP A 254 -14.82 23.63 12.02
C ASP A 254 -14.22 22.87 13.22
N GLY A 255 -14.68 21.65 13.48
CA GLY A 255 -14.22 20.84 14.60
C GLY A 255 -14.56 21.38 16.00
N ARG A 256 -15.44 22.39 16.12
CA ARG A 256 -15.66 23.05 17.42
C ARG A 256 -16.48 22.19 18.38
N ILE A 257 -15.95 22.03 19.60
CA ILE A 257 -16.63 21.35 20.70
C ILE A 257 -17.46 22.39 21.46
N GLU A 258 -18.75 22.46 21.16
CA GLU A 258 -19.68 23.41 21.79
C GLU A 258 -20.10 22.95 23.19
N LEU A 259 -19.59 23.62 24.23
CA LEU A 259 -19.88 23.32 25.62
C LEU A 259 -20.09 24.58 26.47
N PRO A 260 -20.95 24.52 27.50
CA PRO A 260 -21.05 25.59 28.50
C PRO A 260 -19.69 25.84 29.16
N THR A 261 -19.39 27.10 29.51
CA THR A 261 -18.10 27.50 30.12
C THR A 261 -17.77 26.68 31.38
N ALA A 262 -18.78 26.28 32.15
CA ALA A 262 -18.63 25.46 33.35
C ALA A 262 -18.00 24.06 33.08
N GLN A 263 -18.10 23.55 31.85
CA GLN A 263 -17.58 22.22 31.47
C GLN A 263 -16.20 22.28 30.79
N ARG A 264 -15.62 23.47 30.58
CA ARG A 264 -14.28 23.60 29.97
C ARG A 264 -13.16 22.88 30.76
N PRO A 265 -13.14 22.89 32.11
CA PRO A 265 -12.15 22.10 32.85
C PRO A 265 -12.30 20.59 32.62
N ALA A 266 -13.53 20.11 32.44
CA ALA A 266 -13.79 18.70 32.13
C ALA A 266 -13.29 18.34 30.73
N LEU A 267 -13.45 19.24 29.74
CA LEU A 267 -12.88 19.07 28.40
C LEU A 267 -11.34 19.00 28.44
N ALA A 268 -10.68 19.88 29.21
CA ALA A 268 -9.22 19.87 29.34
C ALA A 268 -8.71 18.56 29.98
N ARG A 269 -9.41 18.06 31.01
CA ARG A 269 -9.09 16.75 31.59
C ARG A 269 -9.30 15.61 30.59
N PHE A 270 -10.42 15.61 29.88
CA PHE A 270 -10.71 14.61 28.85
C PHE A 270 -9.68 14.63 27.72
N TYR A 271 -9.23 15.81 27.31
CA TYR A 271 -8.14 15.96 26.35
C TYR A 271 -6.83 15.35 26.88
N GLY A 272 -6.47 15.62 28.13
CA GLY A 272 -5.30 15.02 28.77
C GLY A 272 -5.39 13.49 28.89
N ASP A 273 -6.55 12.97 29.28
CA ASP A 273 -6.81 11.52 29.36
C ASP A 273 -6.67 10.87 27.97
N TRP A 274 -7.19 11.51 26.92
CA TRP A 274 -7.06 11.07 25.54
C TRP A 274 -5.61 11.15 25.04
N GLN A 275 -4.87 12.22 25.33
CA GLN A 275 -3.46 12.35 24.98
C GLN A 275 -2.62 11.27 25.65
N ALA A 276 -2.88 10.97 26.92
CA ALA A 276 -2.21 9.89 27.64
C ALA A 276 -2.48 8.52 27.00
N TRP A 277 -3.73 8.26 26.59
CA TRP A 277 -4.09 7.04 25.89
C TRP A 277 -3.42 6.92 24.50
N VAL A 278 -3.41 7.99 23.70
CA VAL A 278 -2.71 7.99 22.41
C VAL A 278 -1.20 7.84 22.60
N GLY A 279 -0.62 8.52 23.57
CA GLY A 279 0.80 8.40 23.91
C GLY A 279 1.21 6.97 24.29
N GLN A 280 0.33 6.21 24.94
CA GLN A 280 0.56 4.79 25.20
C GLN A 280 0.63 3.98 23.90
N LEU A 281 -0.28 4.21 22.95
CA LEU A 281 -0.27 3.53 21.64
C LEU A 281 0.98 3.87 20.83
N GLN A 282 1.42 5.13 20.85
CA GLN A 282 2.64 5.56 20.15
C GLN A 282 3.90 5.00 20.81
N SER A 283 3.97 5.01 22.14
CA SER A 283 5.07 4.40 22.88
C SER A 283 5.15 2.89 22.67
N GLU A 284 4.04 2.20 22.44
CA GLU A 284 4.04 0.78 22.06
C GLU A 284 4.64 0.57 20.66
N ALA A 285 4.39 1.47 19.72
CA ALA A 285 4.93 1.38 18.36
C ALA A 285 6.44 1.73 18.28
N GLU A 286 6.91 2.65 19.12
CA GLU A 286 8.34 3.01 19.25
C GLU A 286 9.12 2.09 20.21
N ALA A 287 8.44 1.14 20.85
CA ALA A 287 9.08 0.26 21.82
C ALA A 287 10.19 -0.57 21.15
N PRO A 288 11.29 -0.88 21.87
CA PRO A 288 12.37 -1.73 21.34
C PRO A 288 11.92 -3.17 21.05
N PHE A 289 10.70 -3.52 21.48
CA PHE A 289 10.08 -4.82 21.24
C PHE A 289 8.56 -4.69 21.15
N ARG A 290 7.95 -5.63 20.43
CA ARG A 290 6.51 -5.82 20.31
C ARG A 290 6.10 -7.22 20.77
N VAL A 291 4.83 -7.40 21.15
CA VAL A 291 4.28 -8.74 21.41
C VAL A 291 4.14 -9.47 20.08
N CYS A 292 4.56 -10.74 20.05
CA CYS A 292 4.52 -11.59 18.88
C CYS A 292 3.71 -12.86 19.17
N PHE A 293 2.80 -13.18 18.26
CA PHE A 293 1.94 -14.35 18.28
C PHE A 293 2.46 -15.38 17.29
N ARG A 294 2.93 -16.53 17.78
CA ARG A 294 3.32 -17.65 16.92
C ARG A 294 2.26 -18.71 16.95
N LEU A 295 1.62 -18.97 15.82
CA LEU A 295 0.71 -20.11 15.68
C LEU A 295 1.53 -21.39 15.51
N GLU A 296 1.35 -22.34 16.41
CA GLU A 296 1.97 -23.65 16.39
C GLU A 296 0.90 -24.71 16.08
N PRO A 297 1.09 -25.51 15.02
CA PRO A 297 0.18 -26.61 14.73
C PRO A 297 0.38 -27.79 15.70
N PRO A 298 -0.61 -28.69 15.81
CA PRO A 298 -0.44 -29.97 16.49
C PRO A 298 0.76 -30.73 15.93
N VAL A 299 1.58 -31.29 16.82
CA VAL A 299 2.79 -32.04 16.47
C VAL A 299 2.47 -33.53 16.59
N VAL A 300 2.48 -34.21 15.44
CA VAL A 300 2.38 -35.67 15.35
C VAL A 300 3.76 -36.19 14.94
N ASP A 301 4.24 -37.20 15.65
CA ASP A 301 5.48 -37.87 15.33
C ASP A 301 5.32 -38.64 13.99
N PRO A 302 6.09 -38.27 12.94
CA PRO A 302 5.89 -38.82 11.60
C PRO A 302 6.29 -40.30 11.46
N GLU A 303 7.12 -40.84 12.37
CA GLU A 303 7.57 -42.24 12.33
C GLU A 303 6.68 -43.16 13.16
N THR A 304 6.14 -42.65 14.28
CA THR A 304 5.35 -43.46 15.23
C THR A 304 3.85 -43.19 15.16
N GLY A 305 3.43 -42.12 14.48
CA GLY A 305 2.04 -41.67 14.45
C GLY A 305 1.52 -41.16 15.80
N GLN A 306 2.39 -41.02 16.81
CA GLN A 306 2.00 -40.58 18.15
C GLN A 306 1.85 -39.05 18.20
N VAL A 307 0.74 -38.60 18.75
CA VAL A 307 0.45 -37.17 18.94
C VAL A 307 1.27 -36.65 20.12
N ARG A 308 2.30 -35.83 19.86
CA ARG A 308 3.12 -35.17 20.89
C ARG A 308 2.47 -33.89 21.41
N SER A 309 1.69 -33.20 20.57
CA SER A 309 0.81 -32.09 20.94
C SER A 309 -0.45 -32.18 20.10
N ALA A 310 -1.61 -32.36 20.75
CA ALA A 310 -2.88 -32.59 20.07
C ALA A 310 -3.60 -31.31 19.65
N GLU A 311 -3.19 -30.16 20.19
CA GLU A 311 -3.95 -28.92 20.10
C GLU A 311 -3.16 -27.85 19.32
N TRP A 312 -3.88 -27.07 18.53
CA TRP A 312 -3.35 -25.83 17.99
C TRP A 312 -3.11 -24.87 19.14
N GLN A 313 -2.02 -24.13 19.10
CA GLN A 313 -1.78 -23.11 20.11
C GLN A 313 -1.14 -21.87 19.52
N VAL A 314 -1.52 -20.72 20.04
CA VAL A 314 -0.79 -19.47 19.81
C VAL A 314 0.13 -19.25 20.99
N ARG A 315 1.44 -19.34 20.76
CA ARG A 315 2.46 -19.03 21.76
C ARG A 315 2.79 -17.55 21.74
N TYR A 316 2.98 -16.96 22.92
CA TYR A 316 3.32 -15.56 23.08
C TYR A 316 4.84 -15.39 23.19
N LEU A 317 5.38 -14.45 22.43
CA LEU A 317 6.80 -14.06 22.46
C LEU A 317 6.91 -12.54 22.50
N LEU A 318 8.06 -12.02 22.93
CA LEU A 318 8.47 -10.66 22.62
C LEU A 318 9.41 -10.71 21.42
N GLN A 319 9.17 -9.85 20.43
CA GLN A 319 9.99 -9.73 19.23
C GLN A 319 10.65 -8.37 19.23
N ALA A 320 11.96 -8.31 18.98
CA ALA A 320 12.66 -7.04 18.89
C ALA A 320 12.21 -6.25 17.63
N SER A 321 12.07 -4.94 17.77
CA SER A 321 11.58 -4.08 16.68
C SER A 321 12.64 -3.84 15.60
N ASP A 322 13.92 -3.82 15.98
CA ASP A 322 15.09 -3.65 15.12
C ASP A 322 15.53 -4.95 14.43
N ASP A 323 15.34 -6.09 15.11
CA ASP A 323 15.67 -7.42 14.61
C ASP A 323 14.49 -8.38 14.81
N PRO A 324 13.63 -8.55 13.79
CA PRO A 324 12.47 -9.44 13.86
C PRO A 324 12.84 -10.92 14.10
N SER A 325 14.09 -11.34 13.90
CA SER A 325 14.53 -12.71 14.17
C SER A 325 14.76 -12.97 15.65
N LEU A 326 14.99 -11.92 16.45
CA LEU A 326 15.16 -12.03 17.89
C LEU A 326 13.79 -12.20 18.56
N LEU A 327 13.52 -13.44 18.99
CA LEU A 327 12.29 -13.82 19.70
C LEU A 327 12.63 -14.26 21.12
N VAL A 328 11.94 -13.65 22.10
CA VAL A 328 12.08 -13.95 23.52
C VAL A 328 10.79 -14.60 24.02
N PRO A 329 10.82 -15.86 24.47
CA PRO A 329 9.65 -16.52 25.05
C PRO A 329 9.17 -15.79 26.32
N VAL A 330 7.86 -15.63 26.49
CA VAL A 330 7.30 -14.87 27.62
C VAL A 330 7.54 -15.53 28.98
N GLU A 331 7.87 -16.82 29.02
CA GLU A 331 8.33 -17.53 30.21
C GLU A 331 9.53 -16.83 30.85
N GLN A 332 10.46 -16.33 30.02
CA GLN A 332 11.62 -15.57 30.48
C GLN A 332 11.18 -14.22 31.07
N VAL A 333 10.20 -13.56 30.46
CA VAL A 333 9.61 -12.30 30.94
C VAL A 333 8.99 -12.49 32.33
N TRP A 334 8.22 -13.56 32.53
CA TRP A 334 7.60 -13.89 33.81
C TRP A 334 8.61 -14.30 34.90
N SER A 335 9.75 -14.84 34.50
CA SER A 335 10.84 -15.23 35.41
C SER A 335 11.74 -14.06 35.83
N SER A 336 11.73 -12.96 35.08
CA SER A 336 12.56 -11.79 35.36
C SER A 336 12.17 -11.11 36.69
N ARG A 337 13.18 -10.74 37.48
CA ARG A 337 13.02 -10.04 38.76
C ARG A 337 13.45 -8.58 38.59
N GLY A 338 12.60 -7.64 39.00
CA GLY A 338 12.94 -6.20 39.00
C GLY A 338 12.53 -5.42 37.75
N GLY A 339 11.57 -5.90 36.96
CA GLY A 339 10.93 -5.14 35.87
C GLY A 339 11.78 -4.91 34.62
N ALA A 340 13.08 -5.17 34.67
CA ALA A 340 13.99 -5.14 33.52
C ALA A 340 14.42 -6.55 33.13
N LEU A 341 14.11 -6.93 31.89
CA LEU A 341 14.55 -8.18 31.28
C LEU A 341 15.79 -7.90 30.43
N GLN A 342 16.91 -8.57 30.70
CA GLN A 342 18.10 -8.50 29.85
C GLN A 342 18.18 -9.75 28.97
N VAL A 343 18.25 -9.55 27.66
CA VAL A 343 18.49 -10.63 26.69
C VAL A 343 19.56 -10.17 25.70
N LEU A 344 20.63 -10.95 25.59
CA LEU A 344 21.83 -10.57 24.84
C LEU A 344 22.35 -9.20 25.32
N ASN A 345 22.59 -8.26 24.40
CA ASN A 345 23.04 -6.89 24.68
C ASN A 345 21.88 -5.88 24.85
N ARG A 346 20.63 -6.36 25.03
CA ARG A 346 19.43 -5.52 25.10
C ARG A 346 18.78 -5.57 26.49
N ARG A 347 18.31 -4.42 26.96
CA ARG A 347 17.55 -4.27 28.22
C ARG A 347 16.11 -3.85 27.89
N PHE A 348 15.17 -4.65 28.34
CA PHE A 348 13.74 -4.46 28.16
C PHE A 348 13.10 -4.08 29.50
N GLU A 349 12.88 -2.79 29.73
CA GLU A 349 12.17 -2.31 30.91
C GLU A 349 10.64 -2.39 30.73
N GLY A 350 9.92 -2.69 31.81
CA GLY A 350 8.46 -2.77 31.79
C GLY A 350 7.90 -3.93 30.95
N ALA A 351 8.71 -4.98 30.71
CA ALA A 351 8.35 -6.05 29.77
C ALA A 351 7.06 -6.80 30.15
N GLN A 352 6.80 -6.99 31.45
CA GLN A 352 5.57 -7.63 31.94
C GLN A 352 4.33 -6.75 31.71
N GLU A 353 4.43 -5.45 32.03
CA GLU A 353 3.34 -4.49 31.87
C GLU A 353 2.97 -4.34 30.39
N ARG A 354 3.96 -4.21 29.51
CA ARG A 354 3.75 -4.17 28.06
C ARG A 354 3.16 -5.46 27.51
N LEU A 355 3.64 -6.62 27.99
CA LEU A 355 3.07 -7.90 27.58
C LEU A 355 1.58 -7.97 27.93
N LEU A 356 1.20 -7.56 29.14
CA LEU A 356 -0.20 -7.55 29.57
C LEU A 356 -1.05 -6.52 28.81
N ALA A 357 -0.52 -5.33 28.56
CA ALA A 357 -1.19 -4.30 27.75
C ALA A 357 -1.46 -4.82 26.32
N GLY A 358 -0.42 -5.35 25.66
CA GLY A 358 -0.51 -5.91 24.32
C GLY A 358 -1.46 -7.12 24.23
N LEU A 359 -1.42 -8.03 25.22
CA LEU A 359 -2.36 -9.15 25.29
C LEU A 359 -3.80 -8.67 25.54
N GLY A 360 -3.99 -7.61 26.32
CA GLY A 360 -5.29 -6.99 26.55
C GLY A 360 -5.89 -6.38 25.28
N LEU A 361 -5.06 -5.72 24.45
CA LEU A 361 -5.45 -5.22 23.14
C LEU A 361 -5.77 -6.38 22.17
N ALA A 362 -4.89 -7.37 22.09
CA ALA A 362 -5.08 -8.54 21.24
C ALA A 362 -6.32 -9.36 21.62
N ALA A 363 -6.67 -9.43 22.91
CA ALA A 363 -7.87 -10.12 23.39
C ALA A 363 -9.18 -9.50 22.86
N ARG A 364 -9.18 -8.21 22.50
CA ARG A 364 -10.34 -7.54 21.88
C ARG A 364 -10.49 -7.92 20.40
N LEU A 365 -9.38 -8.22 19.74
CA LEU A 365 -9.34 -8.65 18.33
C LEU A 365 -9.57 -10.16 18.20
N PHE A 366 -9.09 -10.94 19.17
CA PHE A 366 -9.16 -12.40 19.15
C PHE A 366 -9.63 -12.95 20.52
N PRO A 367 -10.93 -13.27 20.66
CA PRO A 367 -11.51 -13.72 21.92
C PRO A 367 -10.82 -14.89 22.62
N PRO A 368 -10.21 -15.88 21.92
CA PRO A 368 -9.48 -16.97 22.59
C PRO A 368 -8.37 -16.47 23.53
N ILE A 369 -7.65 -15.40 23.17
CA ILE A 369 -6.58 -14.81 24.02
C ILE A 369 -7.15 -14.38 25.37
N MET A 370 -8.40 -13.89 25.41
CA MET A 370 -9.07 -13.50 26.65
C MET A 370 -9.20 -14.66 27.66
N LYS A 371 -9.35 -15.90 27.17
CA LYS A 371 -9.39 -17.09 28.04
C LYS A 371 -8.03 -17.31 28.70
N SER A 372 -6.94 -17.12 27.96
CA SER A 372 -5.57 -17.29 28.47
C SER A 372 -5.21 -16.27 29.56
N LEU A 373 -5.77 -15.06 29.49
CA LEU A 373 -5.55 -13.98 30.46
C LEU A 373 -6.12 -14.26 31.86
N ARG A 374 -6.91 -15.32 32.04
CA ARG A 374 -7.37 -15.78 33.36
C ARG A 374 -6.25 -16.42 34.18
N ALA A 375 -5.20 -16.92 33.52
CA ALA A 375 -4.03 -17.45 34.21
C ALA A 375 -3.13 -16.30 34.69
N ALA A 376 -2.48 -16.46 35.84
CA ALA A 376 -1.60 -15.43 36.40
C ALA A 376 -0.35 -15.14 35.55
N ARG A 377 0.06 -16.09 34.69
CA ARG A 377 1.23 -16.00 33.81
C ARG A 377 0.91 -16.62 32.45
N PRO A 378 0.17 -15.91 31.57
CA PRO A 378 -0.22 -16.43 30.27
C PRO A 378 1.02 -16.65 29.39
N GLN A 379 1.13 -17.85 28.80
CA GLN A 379 2.27 -18.26 27.94
C GLN A 379 1.81 -18.65 26.53
N SER A 380 0.65 -19.31 26.44
CA SER A 380 0.00 -19.63 25.18
C SER A 380 -1.52 -19.57 25.32
N CYS A 381 -2.21 -19.61 24.17
CA CYS A 381 -3.64 -19.87 24.07
C CYS A 381 -3.87 -21.13 23.25
N PRO A 382 -4.49 -22.20 23.81
CA PRO A 382 -4.97 -23.32 23.01
C PRO A 382 -6.11 -22.84 22.11
N LEU A 383 -6.16 -23.36 20.88
CA LEU A 383 -7.15 -23.04 19.86
C LEU A 383 -7.82 -24.31 19.32
N THR A 384 -9.08 -24.16 18.93
CA THR A 384 -9.72 -25.15 18.05
C THR A 384 -9.20 -25.02 16.61
N VAL A 385 -9.50 -26.00 15.77
CA VAL A 385 -9.11 -25.95 14.35
C VAL A 385 -9.78 -24.78 13.63
N ASP A 386 -11.04 -24.48 13.93
CA ASP A 386 -11.75 -23.34 13.36
C ASP A 386 -11.16 -22.01 13.83
N GLU A 387 -10.78 -21.89 15.11
CA GLU A 387 -10.11 -20.70 15.65
C GLU A 387 -8.71 -20.51 15.03
N ALA A 388 -7.97 -21.60 14.80
CA ALA A 388 -6.68 -21.56 14.10
C ALA A 388 -6.82 -21.16 12.63
N TYR A 389 -7.87 -21.63 11.95
CA TYR A 389 -8.18 -21.21 10.59
C TYR A 389 -8.57 -19.73 10.52
N ALA A 390 -9.45 -19.26 11.42
CA ALA A 390 -9.78 -17.85 11.53
C ALA A 390 -8.54 -16.99 11.82
N PHE A 391 -7.60 -17.52 12.62
CA PHE A 391 -6.32 -16.86 12.87
C PHE A 391 -5.49 -16.68 11.60
N LEU A 392 -5.38 -17.72 10.79
CA LEU A 392 -4.60 -17.68 9.55
C LEU A 392 -5.23 -16.79 8.47
N ARG A 393 -6.56 -16.78 8.36
CA ARG A 393 -7.28 -16.04 7.32
C ARG A 393 -7.37 -14.54 7.59
N GLU A 394 -7.71 -14.16 8.83
CA GLU A 394 -8.13 -12.79 9.14
C GLU A 394 -7.36 -12.20 10.32
N VAL A 395 -7.37 -12.88 11.46
CA VAL A 395 -6.91 -12.29 12.71
C VAL A 395 -5.40 -12.04 12.68
N GLY A 396 -4.62 -12.92 12.03
CA GLY A 396 -3.19 -12.72 11.85
C GLY A 396 -2.87 -11.43 11.09
N ALA A 397 -3.64 -11.12 10.05
CA ALA A 397 -3.50 -9.87 9.31
C ALA A 397 -3.92 -8.65 10.15
N LEU A 398 -5.02 -8.76 10.91
CA LEU A 398 -5.48 -7.70 11.81
C LEU A 398 -4.48 -7.42 12.94
N LEU A 399 -3.90 -8.46 13.55
CA LEU A 399 -2.88 -8.33 14.60
C LEU A 399 -1.61 -7.68 14.04
N LYS A 400 -1.16 -8.13 12.86
CA LYS A 400 -0.01 -7.54 12.17
C LYS A 400 -0.26 -6.06 11.82
N GLY A 401 -1.46 -5.74 11.33
CA GLY A 401 -1.90 -4.37 11.07
C GLY A 401 -1.97 -3.49 12.32
N SER A 402 -2.16 -4.11 13.49
CA SER A 402 -2.17 -3.43 14.80
C SER A 402 -0.77 -3.30 15.42
N GLY A 403 0.30 -3.62 14.69
CA GLY A 403 1.69 -3.51 15.17
C GLY A 403 2.23 -4.73 15.91
N PHE A 404 1.47 -5.83 16.01
CA PHE A 404 1.95 -7.08 16.63
C PHE A 404 2.81 -7.90 15.66
N GLY A 405 3.75 -8.66 16.22
CA GLY A 405 4.43 -9.72 15.49
C GLY A 405 3.47 -10.89 15.26
N VAL A 406 3.43 -11.45 14.05
CA VAL A 406 2.66 -12.66 13.76
C VAL A 406 3.55 -13.62 12.98
N LEU A 407 3.69 -14.84 13.51
CA LEU A 407 4.41 -15.92 12.87
C LEU A 407 3.43 -17.06 12.59
N VAL A 408 3.17 -17.28 11.31
CA VAL A 408 2.35 -18.38 10.83
C VAL A 408 3.23 -19.60 10.53
N PRO A 409 2.66 -20.81 10.50
CA PRO A 409 3.42 -21.99 10.13
C PRO A 409 3.95 -21.90 8.69
N PRO A 410 5.13 -22.48 8.41
CA PRO A 410 5.83 -22.30 7.12
C PRO A 410 5.14 -22.91 5.91
N TRP A 411 4.08 -23.72 6.10
CA TRP A 411 3.28 -24.27 5.01
C TRP A 411 2.17 -23.32 4.55
N TRP A 412 1.72 -22.36 5.38
CA TRP A 412 0.59 -21.48 5.04
C TRP A 412 0.85 -20.60 3.80
N ASP A 413 2.07 -20.07 3.70
CA ASP A 413 2.47 -19.18 2.59
C ASP A 413 2.96 -19.95 1.35
N LYS A 414 2.96 -21.29 1.37
CA LYS A 414 3.42 -22.10 0.24
C LYS A 414 2.27 -22.42 -0.73
N PRO A 415 2.48 -22.31 -2.05
CA PRO A 415 1.49 -22.73 -3.05
C PRO A 415 1.06 -24.20 -2.88
N GLY A 416 1.98 -25.05 -2.39
CA GLY A 416 1.75 -26.47 -2.16
C GLY A 416 0.81 -26.83 -1.00
N ALA A 417 0.32 -25.87 -0.21
CA ALA A 417 -0.65 -26.13 0.85
C ALA A 417 -2.10 -25.90 0.41
N ARG A 418 -2.35 -25.81 -0.90
CA ARG A 418 -3.67 -25.58 -1.50
C ARG A 418 -4.04 -26.72 -2.45
N LEU A 419 -5.33 -26.99 -2.54
CA LEU A 419 -5.89 -27.88 -3.54
C LEU A 419 -5.72 -27.25 -4.93
N GLY A 420 -5.27 -28.04 -5.90
CA GLY A 420 -5.15 -27.60 -7.28
C GLY A 420 -5.24 -28.76 -8.24
N VAL A 421 -5.19 -28.42 -9.52
CA VAL A 421 -5.28 -29.40 -10.60
C VAL A 421 -3.93 -29.50 -11.31
N ARG A 422 -3.52 -30.73 -11.59
CA ARG A 422 -2.42 -31.06 -12.48
C ARG A 422 -2.94 -31.76 -13.72
N ALA A 423 -2.31 -31.49 -14.84
CA ALA A 423 -2.69 -32.11 -16.10
C ALA A 423 -1.45 -32.64 -16.81
N ARG A 424 -1.55 -33.85 -17.37
CA ARG A 424 -0.58 -34.36 -18.32
C ARG A 424 -1.21 -34.38 -19.70
N ALA A 425 -0.71 -33.53 -20.59
CA ALA A 425 -1.17 -33.40 -21.96
C ALA A 425 -0.39 -34.35 -22.87
N ARG A 426 -1.10 -35.15 -23.66
CA ARG A 426 -0.53 -36.08 -24.63
C ARG A 426 -1.15 -35.85 -25.99
N THR A 427 -0.33 -35.95 -27.03
CA THR A 427 -0.77 -35.94 -28.42
C THR A 427 -0.09 -37.06 -29.17
N GLU A 428 -0.80 -37.65 -30.14
CA GLU A 428 -0.24 -38.69 -31.00
C GLU A 428 0.86 -38.10 -31.91
N ALA A 429 2.03 -38.76 -31.92
CA ALA A 429 3.21 -38.31 -32.66
C ALA A 429 3.00 -38.20 -34.19
N SER A 430 1.94 -38.82 -34.74
CA SER A 430 1.63 -38.81 -36.17
C SER A 430 1.15 -37.45 -36.70
N ALA A 431 0.69 -36.55 -35.82
CA ALA A 431 0.17 -35.23 -36.19
C ALA A 431 1.28 -34.16 -36.35
N VAL A 432 2.44 -34.34 -35.70
CA VAL A 432 3.51 -33.32 -35.65
C VAL A 432 4.52 -33.49 -36.79
N GLY A 433 4.68 -34.71 -37.33
CA GLY A 433 5.73 -35.04 -38.31
C GLY A 433 5.49 -34.68 -39.78
N ARG A 434 4.38 -34.02 -40.15
CA ARG A 434 4.03 -33.77 -41.57
C ARG A 434 3.83 -32.31 -42.00
N GLY A 435 4.23 -31.33 -41.18
CA GLY A 435 4.16 -29.91 -41.57
C GLY A 435 2.74 -29.32 -41.68
N ILE A 436 1.71 -30.06 -41.25
CA ILE A 436 0.32 -29.58 -41.16
C ILE A 436 -0.15 -29.77 -39.73
N LEU A 437 0.28 -28.87 -38.83
CA LEU A 437 -0.28 -28.76 -37.49
C LEU A 437 -1.61 -28.01 -37.60
N SER A 438 -2.74 -28.71 -37.52
CA SER A 438 -4.05 -28.07 -37.40
C SER A 438 -4.30 -27.68 -35.94
N LEU A 439 -4.75 -26.45 -35.70
CA LEU A 439 -5.14 -26.00 -34.36
C LEU A 439 -6.36 -26.77 -33.80
N ASP A 440 -7.04 -27.55 -34.65
CA ASP A 440 -8.17 -28.41 -34.29
C ASP A 440 -7.75 -29.86 -33.95
N THR A 441 -6.45 -30.18 -33.98
CA THR A 441 -5.96 -31.49 -33.52
C THR A 441 -6.31 -31.68 -32.04
N VAL A 442 -6.89 -32.83 -31.72
CA VAL A 442 -7.30 -33.16 -30.35
C VAL A 442 -6.08 -33.57 -29.53
N VAL A 443 -5.97 -32.99 -28.33
CA VAL A 443 -4.98 -33.32 -27.31
C VAL A 443 -5.71 -34.02 -26.17
N GLU A 444 -5.17 -35.16 -25.76
CA GLU A 444 -5.67 -35.91 -24.61
C GLU A 444 -5.04 -35.37 -23.32
N PHE A 445 -5.86 -35.10 -22.33
CA PHE A 445 -5.41 -34.67 -21.01
C PHE A 445 -5.75 -35.71 -19.95
N ASP A 446 -4.71 -36.18 -19.25
CA ASP A 446 -4.89 -36.91 -18.00
C ASP A 446 -4.85 -35.92 -16.83
N TRP A 447 -6.03 -35.62 -16.32
CA TRP A 447 -6.25 -34.66 -15.25
C TRP A 447 -6.19 -35.34 -13.88
N GLU A 448 -5.31 -34.87 -13.01
CA GLU A 448 -5.18 -35.35 -11.64
C GLU A 448 -5.45 -34.20 -10.65
N LEU A 449 -6.24 -34.49 -9.62
CA LEU A 449 -6.39 -33.56 -8.50
C LEU A 449 -5.13 -33.68 -7.65
N ALA A 450 -4.49 -32.57 -7.33
CA ALA A 450 -3.28 -32.55 -6.53
C ALA A 450 -3.47 -31.68 -5.28
N LEU A 451 -2.85 -32.13 -4.20
CA LEU A 451 -2.74 -31.41 -2.94
C LEU A 451 -1.28 -30.97 -2.81
N GLY A 452 -0.99 -29.76 -3.31
CA GLY A 452 0.36 -29.34 -3.61
C GLY A 452 1.07 -30.29 -4.57
N ASP A 453 2.22 -30.82 -4.15
CA ASP A 453 3.04 -31.68 -5.02
C ASP A 453 2.56 -33.13 -5.13
N GLN A 454 1.49 -33.51 -4.43
CA GLN A 454 1.06 -34.91 -4.35
C GLN A 454 -0.31 -35.13 -5.01
N PRO A 455 -0.44 -36.16 -5.88
CA PRO A 455 -1.73 -36.52 -6.44
C PRO A 455 -2.65 -37.08 -5.33
N LEU A 456 -3.93 -36.70 -5.39
CA LEU A 456 -4.96 -37.08 -4.44
C LEU A 456 -6.03 -37.93 -5.12
N SER A 457 -6.24 -39.15 -4.62
CA SER A 457 -7.31 -40.01 -5.12
C SER A 457 -8.70 -39.55 -4.66
N ARG A 458 -9.73 -39.95 -5.41
CA ARG A 458 -11.13 -39.64 -5.07
C ARG A 458 -11.51 -40.15 -3.68
N GLU A 459 -11.12 -41.38 -3.33
CA GLU A 459 -11.43 -41.97 -2.02
C GLU A 459 -10.68 -41.30 -0.86
N GLU A 460 -9.43 -40.85 -1.09
CA GLU A 460 -8.71 -40.04 -0.10
C GLU A 460 -9.39 -38.69 0.11
N PHE A 461 -9.78 -38.01 -0.97
CA PHE A 461 -10.47 -36.73 -0.87
C PHE A 461 -11.85 -36.85 -0.23
N GLU A 462 -12.67 -37.84 -0.57
CA GLU A 462 -14.00 -38.03 0.03
C GLU A 462 -13.87 -38.23 1.55
N ARG A 463 -12.83 -38.93 2.01
CA ARG A 463 -12.50 -39.05 3.45
C ARG A 463 -12.11 -37.71 4.07
N LEU A 464 -11.33 -36.89 3.37
CA LEU A 464 -10.92 -35.56 3.86
C LEU A 464 -12.10 -34.57 3.88
N ALA A 465 -12.93 -34.58 2.85
CA ALA A 465 -14.13 -33.75 2.74
C ALA A 465 -15.18 -34.12 3.80
N ALA A 466 -15.31 -35.40 4.15
CA ALA A 466 -16.21 -35.87 5.21
C ALA A 466 -15.87 -35.31 6.59
N LEU A 467 -14.60 -34.96 6.85
CA LEU A 467 -14.17 -34.34 8.10
C LEU A 467 -14.72 -32.91 8.26
N LYS A 468 -15.11 -32.23 7.17
CA LYS A 468 -15.64 -30.83 7.15
C LYS A 468 -14.78 -29.82 7.91
N MET A 469 -13.49 -30.10 8.07
CA MET A 469 -12.55 -29.22 8.76
C MET A 469 -11.78 -28.40 7.74
N PRO A 470 -11.62 -27.08 7.95
CA PRO A 470 -10.92 -26.23 6.99
C PRO A 470 -9.42 -26.54 6.90
N LEU A 471 -8.82 -27.03 7.99
CA LEU A 471 -7.43 -27.47 8.03
C LEU A 471 -7.40 -28.98 8.27
N VAL A 472 -6.77 -29.71 7.36
CA VAL A 472 -6.64 -31.17 7.45
C VAL A 472 -5.18 -31.58 7.29
N GLN A 473 -4.75 -32.56 8.09
CA GLN A 473 -3.41 -33.11 8.00
C GLN A 473 -3.39 -34.26 7.00
N VAL A 474 -2.62 -34.12 5.93
CA VAL A 474 -2.40 -35.16 4.92
C VAL A 474 -0.92 -35.56 4.95
N ARG A 475 -0.65 -36.82 5.28
CA ARG A 475 0.71 -37.42 5.28
C ARG A 475 1.74 -36.57 6.03
N GLY A 476 1.35 -36.02 7.19
CA GLY A 476 2.22 -35.21 8.05
C GLY A 476 2.24 -33.71 7.75
N GLN A 477 1.61 -33.23 6.68
CA GLN A 477 1.53 -31.81 6.32
C GLN A 477 0.11 -31.26 6.50
N TRP A 478 0.00 -30.03 7.00
CA TRP A 478 -1.29 -29.34 7.12
C TRP A 478 -1.65 -28.66 5.81
N VAL A 479 -2.89 -28.86 5.37
CA VAL A 479 -3.40 -28.33 4.11
C VAL A 479 -4.75 -27.65 4.35
N LEU A 480 -4.97 -26.54 3.65
CA LEU A 480 -6.22 -25.81 3.64
C LEU A 480 -7.17 -26.42 2.60
N LEU A 481 -8.37 -26.79 3.05
CA LEU A 481 -9.48 -27.19 2.18
C LEU A 481 -10.61 -26.17 2.34
N GLN A 482 -10.82 -25.34 1.31
CA GLN A 482 -11.93 -24.38 1.30
C GLN A 482 -13.22 -25.08 0.84
N PRO A 483 -14.40 -24.75 1.43
CA PRO A 483 -15.67 -25.33 1.02
C PRO A 483 -15.95 -25.21 -0.48
N GLU A 484 -15.62 -24.07 -1.07
CA GLU A 484 -15.80 -23.76 -2.49
C GLU A 484 -14.90 -24.66 -3.37
N GLN A 485 -13.67 -24.89 -2.91
CA GLN A 485 -12.73 -25.81 -3.58
C GLN A 485 -13.18 -27.27 -3.47
N ILE A 486 -13.90 -27.63 -2.40
CA ILE A 486 -14.44 -28.98 -2.24
C ILE A 486 -15.52 -29.24 -3.30
N GLU A 487 -16.45 -28.29 -3.47
CA GLU A 487 -17.48 -28.37 -4.50
C GLU A 487 -16.89 -28.38 -5.90
N ALA A 488 -15.89 -27.51 -6.16
CA ALA A 488 -15.19 -27.46 -7.43
C ALA A 488 -14.45 -28.77 -7.75
N ALA A 489 -13.82 -29.41 -6.76
CA ALA A 489 -13.16 -30.71 -6.92
C ALA A 489 -14.14 -31.86 -7.20
N ILE A 490 -15.33 -31.84 -6.57
CA ILE A 490 -16.39 -32.81 -6.86
C ILE A 490 -16.90 -32.61 -8.30
N ALA A 491 -17.20 -31.37 -8.68
CA ALA A 491 -17.63 -31.03 -10.04
C ALA A 491 -16.57 -31.36 -11.09
N PHE A 492 -15.30 -31.16 -10.76
CA PHE A 492 -14.16 -31.51 -11.61
C PHE A 492 -14.13 -33.01 -11.92
N TRP A 493 -14.33 -33.90 -10.95
CA TRP A 493 -14.39 -35.35 -11.25
C TRP A 493 -15.61 -35.76 -12.07
N GLU A 494 -16.77 -35.10 -11.87
CA GLU A 494 -17.94 -35.34 -12.70
C GLU A 494 -17.72 -34.92 -14.16
N LYS A 495 -17.00 -33.80 -14.36
CA LYS A 495 -16.69 -33.25 -15.69
C LYS A 495 -15.37 -33.74 -16.28
N LYS A 496 -14.55 -34.50 -15.55
CA LYS A 496 -13.23 -35.02 -16.00
C LYS A 496 -13.31 -35.70 -17.37
N LYS A 497 -14.41 -36.41 -17.66
CA LYS A 497 -14.64 -37.05 -18.97
C LYS A 497 -14.79 -36.07 -20.14
N LYS A 498 -15.34 -34.86 -19.90
CA LYS A 498 -15.50 -33.82 -20.92
C LYS A 498 -14.22 -33.00 -21.12
N LEU A 499 -13.39 -32.92 -20.09
CA LEU A 499 -12.09 -32.22 -20.11
C LEU A 499 -10.95 -33.08 -20.68
N ALA A 500 -11.20 -34.38 -20.90
CA ALA A 500 -10.19 -35.33 -21.37
C ALA A 500 -9.70 -35.05 -22.79
N GLU A 501 -10.49 -34.37 -23.61
CA GLU A 501 -10.16 -34.05 -25.00
C GLU A 501 -10.33 -32.54 -25.25
N MET A 502 -9.30 -31.89 -25.78
CA MET A 502 -9.28 -30.46 -26.04
C MET A 502 -8.53 -30.14 -27.35
N PRO A 503 -8.97 -29.16 -28.16
CA PRO A 503 -8.22 -28.76 -29.35
C PRO A 503 -6.87 -28.16 -28.97
N LEU A 504 -5.87 -28.37 -29.84
CA LEU A 504 -4.47 -27.98 -29.63
C LEU A 504 -4.29 -26.49 -29.30
N ARG A 505 -5.12 -25.60 -29.87
CA ARG A 505 -5.09 -24.16 -29.54
C ARG A 505 -5.32 -23.88 -28.04
N ASP A 506 -6.30 -24.54 -27.45
CA ASP A 506 -6.73 -24.30 -26.08
C ASP A 506 -5.73 -25.00 -25.13
N ALA A 507 -5.22 -26.17 -25.55
CA ALA A 507 -4.14 -26.89 -24.87
C ALA A 507 -2.83 -26.08 -24.80
N LEU A 508 -2.43 -25.44 -25.91
CA LEU A 508 -1.27 -24.54 -25.95
C LEU A 508 -1.47 -23.32 -25.06
N GLY A 509 -2.68 -22.76 -25.01
CA GLY A 509 -3.03 -21.68 -24.08
C GLY A 509 -2.80 -22.08 -22.63
N LEU A 510 -3.23 -23.28 -22.22
CA LEU A 510 -3.01 -23.79 -20.86
C LEU A 510 -1.51 -24.05 -20.56
N VAL A 511 -0.78 -24.69 -21.49
CA VAL A 511 0.64 -25.01 -21.28
C VAL A 511 1.53 -23.76 -21.28
N LEU A 512 1.17 -22.73 -22.05
CA LEU A 512 1.90 -21.45 -22.09
C LEU A 512 1.49 -20.49 -20.97
N GLY A 513 0.59 -20.89 -20.07
CA GLY A 513 0.18 -20.10 -18.90
C GLY A 513 -0.79 -18.96 -19.21
N ALA A 514 -1.62 -19.09 -20.26
CA ALA A 514 -2.67 -18.12 -20.58
C ALA A 514 -3.93 -18.28 -19.72
N ALA A 515 -4.03 -19.38 -18.96
CA ALA A 515 -5.12 -19.64 -18.03
C ALA A 515 -4.58 -20.22 -16.72
N ASP A 516 -4.92 -19.56 -15.60
CA ASP A 516 -4.42 -19.89 -14.26
C ASP A 516 -5.40 -20.77 -13.46
N GLU A 517 -6.60 -21.03 -14.00
CA GLU A 517 -7.68 -21.78 -13.33
C GLU A 517 -8.40 -22.71 -14.30
N VAL A 518 -8.82 -23.88 -13.79
CA VAL A 518 -9.64 -24.87 -14.51
C VAL A 518 -10.83 -25.23 -13.63
N GLU A 519 -12.06 -24.93 -14.09
CA GLU A 519 -13.32 -25.21 -13.37
C GLU A 519 -13.33 -24.66 -11.92
N GLY A 520 -12.71 -23.49 -11.69
CA GLY A 520 -12.65 -22.84 -10.38
C GLY A 520 -11.57 -23.39 -9.43
N LEU A 521 -10.72 -24.30 -9.89
CA LEU A 521 -9.53 -24.75 -9.19
C LEU A 521 -8.26 -24.14 -9.81
N PRO A 522 -7.28 -23.72 -9.01
CA PRO A 522 -6.02 -23.21 -9.53
C PRO A 522 -5.25 -24.31 -10.26
N LEU A 523 -4.79 -23.99 -11.46
CA LEU A 523 -3.95 -24.87 -12.28
C LEU A 523 -2.52 -24.77 -11.76
N GLN A 524 -1.99 -25.85 -11.18
CA GLN A 524 -0.65 -25.83 -10.58
C GLN A 524 0.43 -26.15 -11.60
N GLU A 525 0.19 -27.15 -12.44
CA GLU A 525 1.19 -27.66 -13.37
C GLU A 525 0.51 -28.35 -14.56
N VAL A 526 1.04 -28.09 -15.76
CA VAL A 526 0.68 -28.82 -16.98
C VAL A 526 1.96 -29.39 -17.57
N GLU A 527 2.10 -30.71 -17.49
CA GLU A 527 3.19 -31.43 -18.14
C GLU A 527 2.79 -31.78 -19.57
N ALA A 528 3.56 -31.31 -20.56
CA ALA A 528 3.45 -31.78 -21.92
C ALA A 528 4.23 -33.10 -22.07
N ALA A 529 3.68 -34.06 -22.79
CA ALA A 529 4.33 -35.34 -23.08
C ALA A 529 4.12 -35.76 -24.55
N GLY A 530 5.08 -36.51 -25.09
CA GLY A 530 5.05 -36.98 -26.47
C GLY A 530 5.25 -35.85 -27.48
N GLY A 531 4.49 -35.86 -28.58
CA GLY A 531 4.66 -34.89 -29.68
C GLY A 531 4.43 -33.42 -29.28
N LEU A 532 3.72 -33.16 -28.18
CA LEU A 532 3.46 -31.81 -27.68
C LEU A 532 4.70 -31.22 -26.99
N ASP A 533 5.45 -32.05 -26.26
CA ASP A 533 6.70 -31.65 -25.63
C ASP A 533 7.79 -31.39 -26.68
N GLU A 534 7.84 -32.21 -27.73
CA GLU A 534 8.71 -31.97 -28.89
C GLU A 534 8.39 -30.65 -29.59
N LEU A 535 7.09 -30.36 -29.82
CA LEU A 535 6.62 -29.13 -30.43
C LEU A 535 6.96 -27.89 -29.57
N LEU A 536 6.75 -27.97 -28.26
CA LEU A 536 7.14 -26.91 -27.32
C LEU A 536 8.66 -26.74 -27.25
N GLY A 537 9.39 -27.85 -27.32
CA GLY A 537 10.84 -27.87 -27.46
C GLY A 537 11.29 -27.12 -28.71
N GLN A 538 10.68 -27.38 -29.87
CA GLN A 538 10.96 -26.66 -31.12
C GLN A 538 10.61 -25.17 -31.06
N LEU A 539 9.48 -24.81 -30.45
CA LEU A 539 9.07 -23.41 -30.26
C LEU A 539 9.99 -22.65 -29.30
N LYS A 540 10.36 -23.27 -28.16
CA LYS A 540 11.30 -22.70 -27.18
C LYS A 540 12.74 -22.65 -27.70
N ALA A 541 13.12 -23.61 -28.54
CA ALA A 541 14.44 -23.67 -29.18
C ALA A 541 14.64 -22.57 -30.23
N GLY A 542 13.62 -21.73 -30.50
CA GLY A 542 13.75 -20.40 -31.09
C GLY A 542 14.88 -20.26 -32.10
N GLU A 543 14.58 -20.54 -33.36
CA GLU A 543 15.43 -20.27 -34.53
C GLU A 543 16.67 -21.18 -34.69
N ARG A 544 16.44 -22.39 -35.23
CA ARG A 544 17.34 -22.96 -36.24
C ARG A 544 16.53 -23.37 -37.46
N LEU A 545 15.98 -22.38 -38.17
CA LEU A 545 15.63 -22.59 -39.57
C LEU A 545 16.96 -22.84 -40.30
N GLU A 546 17.20 -24.09 -40.70
CA GLU A 546 18.33 -24.38 -41.58
C GLU A 546 18.09 -23.62 -42.89
N PRO A 547 18.96 -22.65 -43.25
CA PRO A 547 18.78 -21.90 -44.48
C PRO A 547 18.89 -22.86 -45.65
N LEU A 548 17.82 -22.99 -46.41
CA LEU A 548 17.82 -23.78 -47.63
C LEU A 548 18.59 -23.05 -48.72
N ASP A 549 19.36 -23.81 -49.49
CA ASP A 549 20.08 -23.26 -50.64
C ASP A 549 19.09 -22.66 -51.66
N PRO A 550 19.42 -21.52 -52.29
CA PRO A 550 18.58 -20.93 -53.32
C PRO A 550 18.33 -21.92 -54.47
N PRO A 551 17.10 -22.00 -55.01
CA PRO A 551 16.79 -22.90 -56.11
C PRO A 551 17.64 -22.58 -57.34
N SER A 552 18.13 -23.62 -58.00
CA SER A 552 19.12 -23.53 -59.10
C SER A 552 18.66 -22.75 -60.34
N GLY A 553 17.37 -22.40 -60.43
CA GLY A 553 16.80 -21.58 -61.52
C GLY A 553 16.75 -20.07 -61.22
N LEU A 554 17.15 -19.63 -60.03
CA LEU A 554 17.12 -18.21 -59.65
C LEU A 554 18.34 -17.47 -60.19
N ASN A 555 18.15 -16.61 -61.19
CA ASN A 555 19.18 -15.67 -61.65
C ASN A 555 19.21 -14.43 -60.73
N GLY A 556 19.77 -14.56 -59.53
CA GLY A 556 20.00 -13.48 -58.57
C GLY A 556 20.39 -13.97 -57.18
N GLU A 557 21.06 -13.14 -56.39
CA GLU A 557 21.40 -13.44 -54.99
C GLU A 557 20.23 -13.08 -54.06
N MET A 558 19.74 -14.06 -53.29
CA MET A 558 18.75 -13.80 -52.25
C MET A 558 19.41 -13.07 -51.07
N ARG A 559 18.81 -11.95 -50.65
CA ARG A 559 19.21 -11.26 -49.41
C ARG A 559 18.93 -12.17 -48.19
N PRO A 560 19.64 -12.00 -47.06
CA PRO A 560 19.50 -12.89 -45.89
C PRO A 560 18.06 -13.08 -45.40
N TYR A 561 17.22 -12.03 -45.44
CA TYR A 561 15.81 -12.14 -45.06
C TYR A 561 14.96 -12.93 -46.08
N GLN A 562 15.36 -12.95 -47.36
CA GLN A 562 14.68 -13.70 -48.42
C GLN A 562 15.00 -15.19 -48.33
N VAL A 563 16.25 -15.56 -48.02
CA VAL A 563 16.63 -16.94 -47.71
C VAL A 563 15.86 -17.44 -46.50
N ARG A 564 15.77 -16.61 -45.45
CA ARG A 564 15.01 -16.94 -44.24
C ARG A 564 13.50 -17.08 -44.52
N GLY A 565 12.93 -16.20 -45.34
CA GLY A 565 11.53 -16.28 -45.75
C GLY A 565 11.23 -17.50 -46.64
N TYR A 566 12.14 -17.83 -47.57
CA TYR A 566 12.06 -19.04 -48.40
C TYR A 566 12.13 -20.31 -47.55
N SER A 567 13.08 -20.37 -46.61
CA SER A 567 13.26 -21.50 -45.70
C SER A 567 12.09 -21.69 -44.73
N TRP A 568 11.22 -20.69 -44.58
CA TRP A 568 10.01 -20.77 -43.75
C TRP A 568 8.79 -21.28 -44.53
N LEU A 569 8.80 -21.14 -45.85
CA LEU A 569 7.70 -21.53 -46.74
C LEU A 569 7.81 -22.96 -47.28
N ALA A 570 9.00 -23.57 -47.18
CA ALA A 570 9.30 -24.95 -47.54
C ALA A 570 9.15 -25.85 -46.32
#